data_AF-A0A285N7B6-F1
#
_entry.id   AF-A0A285N7B6-F1
#
_cell.length_a   1.000
_cell.length_b   1.000
_cell.length_c   1.000
_cell.angle_alpha   90.00
_cell.angle_beta   90.00
_cell.angle_gamma   90.00
#
_symmetry.space_group_name_H-M   'P 1'
#
loop_
_entity.id
_entity.type
_entity.pdbx_description
1 polymer ?
#
loop_
_entity_poly.entity_id
_entity_poly.type
_entity_poly.pdbx_seq_one_letter_code
_entity_poly.pdbx_strand_id
1 'polypeptide(L)'
;MSNANPIQTAFDMQRTVLEQTQSATHEAIKAQKAAVDAMVDGAETAESMADQNTRLTREALHAYFDAVEHATPADAEMNMGEMRELVDEQFDAYDEVQAETWSAIHEAMAEGADGFEQFADEYADAVDDSFETFLDAHEQMESNAVDAAEQIDQSA
;
A
#
# COMPACT_ATOMS: atom_id res chain seq x y z
N MET A 1 -15.30 26.47 43.85
CA MET A 1 -14.74 25.27 43.20
C MET A 1 -15.69 24.94 42.07
N SER A 2 -15.18 24.83 40.85
CA SER A 2 -15.95 24.84 39.61
C SER A 2 -17.10 23.83 39.67
N ASN A 3 -18.35 24.31 39.67
CA ASN A 3 -19.49 23.48 39.32
C ASN A 3 -19.37 23.27 37.81
N ALA A 4 -18.58 22.28 37.38
CA ALA A 4 -18.65 21.80 36.02
C ALA A 4 -20.12 21.41 35.78
N ASN A 5 -20.80 22.13 34.89
CA ASN A 5 -22.18 21.82 34.55
C ASN A 5 -22.16 20.38 34.00
N PRO A 6 -22.91 19.43 34.60
CA PRO A 6 -22.88 18.04 34.17
C PRO A 6 -23.29 17.87 32.71
N ILE A 7 -24.05 18.82 32.14
CA ILE A 7 -24.38 18.89 30.72
C ILE A 7 -23.11 19.18 29.89
N GLN A 8 -22.36 20.23 30.24
CA GLN A 8 -21.10 20.58 29.58
C GLN A 8 -20.09 19.44 29.61
N THR A 9 -19.95 18.76 30.76
CA THR A 9 -19.05 17.60 30.90
C THR A 9 -19.43 16.45 29.95
N ALA A 10 -20.72 16.23 29.70
CA ALA A 10 -21.18 15.21 28.76
C ALA A 10 -20.85 15.57 27.31
N PHE A 11 -21.01 16.85 26.92
CA PHE A 11 -20.62 17.34 25.59
C PHE A 11 -19.11 17.27 25.37
N ASP A 12 -18.29 17.60 26.37
CA ASP A 12 -16.83 17.45 26.29
C ASP A 12 -16.40 15.99 26.05
N MET A 13 -17.08 15.05 26.72
CA MET A 13 -16.84 13.62 26.50
C MET A 13 -17.21 13.20 25.07
N GLN A 14 -18.33 13.70 24.54
CA GLN A 14 -18.75 13.45 23.15
C GLN A 14 -17.73 14.00 22.14
N ARG A 15 -17.29 15.25 22.33
CA ARG A 15 -16.22 15.89 21.52
C ARG A 15 -14.97 15.02 21.49
N THR A 16 -14.51 14.57 22.66
CA THR A 16 -13.33 13.69 22.77
C THR A 16 -13.50 12.39 21.97
N VAL A 17 -14.68 11.76 22.03
CA VAL A 17 -14.94 10.51 21.28
C VAL A 17 -14.98 10.75 19.77
N LEU A 18 -15.50 11.90 19.33
CA LEU A 18 -15.54 12.28 17.91
C LEU A 18 -14.13 12.51 17.36
N GLU A 19 -13.30 13.29 18.06
CA GLU A 19 -11.90 13.52 17.69
C GLU A 19 -11.11 12.21 17.61
N GLN A 20 -11.34 11.28 18.56
CA GLN A 20 -10.73 9.95 18.50
C GLN A 20 -11.20 9.14 17.29
N THR A 21 -12.47 9.27 16.90
CA THR A 21 -13.02 8.57 15.73
C THR A 21 -12.44 9.14 14.43
N GLN A 22 -12.34 10.46 14.33
CA GLN A 22 -11.69 11.14 13.20
C GLN A 22 -10.23 10.70 13.06
N SER A 23 -9.48 10.71 14.17
CA SER A 23 -8.08 10.24 14.18
C SER A 23 -7.97 8.77 13.77
N ALA A 24 -8.88 7.91 14.25
CA ALA A 24 -8.89 6.49 13.88
C ALA A 24 -9.18 6.29 12.38
N THR A 25 -10.07 7.09 11.80
CA THR A 25 -10.33 7.07 10.36
C THR A 25 -9.08 7.48 9.56
N HIS A 26 -8.41 8.56 9.96
CA HIS A 26 -7.15 8.96 9.34
C HIS A 26 -6.05 7.91 9.44
N GLU A 27 -5.91 7.28 10.60
CA GLU A 27 -4.95 6.19 10.78
C GLU A 27 -5.28 4.99 9.89
N ALA A 28 -6.57 4.66 9.74
CA ALA A 28 -7.01 3.59 8.85
C ALA A 28 -6.69 3.91 7.38
N ILE A 29 -6.94 5.14 6.92
CA ILE A 29 -6.61 5.59 5.56
C ILE A 29 -5.09 5.51 5.33
N LYS A 30 -4.28 6.01 6.27
CA LYS A 30 -2.81 5.92 6.20
C LYS A 30 -2.33 4.47 6.15
N ALA A 31 -2.93 3.59 6.94
CA ALA A 31 -2.60 2.17 6.93
C ALA A 31 -2.94 1.51 5.58
N GLN A 32 -4.04 1.91 4.95
CA GLN A 32 -4.40 1.43 3.61
C GLN A 32 -3.41 1.94 2.55
N LYS A 33 -3.03 3.23 2.58
CA LYS A 33 -2.00 3.79 1.68
C LYS A 33 -0.68 3.01 1.80
N ALA A 34 -0.19 2.84 3.02
CA ALA A 34 1.04 2.09 3.27
C ALA A 34 0.97 0.62 2.80
N ALA A 35 -0.21 -0.01 2.83
CA ALA A 35 -0.40 -1.36 2.32
C ALA A 35 -0.35 -1.43 0.78
N VAL A 36 -0.86 -0.40 0.11
CA VAL A 36 -0.76 -0.24 -1.35
C VAL A 36 0.70 -0.02 -1.75
N ASP A 37 1.40 0.89 -1.09
CA ASP A 37 2.84 1.12 -1.34
C ASP A 37 3.66 -0.17 -1.16
N ALA A 38 3.41 -0.90 -0.07
CA ALA A 38 4.08 -2.18 0.18
C ALA A 38 3.78 -3.24 -0.89
N MET A 39 2.62 -3.16 -1.55
CA MET A 39 2.29 -4.05 -2.67
C MET A 39 3.10 -3.69 -3.93
N VAL A 40 3.28 -2.39 -4.20
CA VAL A 40 4.14 -1.89 -5.29
C VAL A 40 5.58 -2.32 -5.07
N ASP A 41 6.15 -2.05 -3.88
CA ASP A 41 7.51 -2.49 -3.50
C ASP A 41 7.67 -4.02 -3.57
N GLY A 42 6.60 -4.75 -3.24
CA GLY A 42 6.54 -6.21 -3.33
C GLY A 42 6.67 -6.72 -4.76
N ALA A 43 6.09 -6.01 -5.74
CA ALA A 43 6.22 -6.35 -7.15
C ALA A 43 7.66 -6.18 -7.65
N GLU A 44 8.34 -5.09 -7.26
CA GLU A 44 9.77 -4.87 -7.57
C GLU A 44 10.65 -5.98 -6.99
N THR A 45 10.35 -6.39 -5.77
CA THR A 45 11.06 -7.50 -5.13
C THR A 45 10.83 -8.81 -5.89
N ALA A 46 9.61 -9.07 -6.32
CA ALA A 46 9.26 -10.27 -7.08
C ALA A 46 9.96 -10.32 -8.46
N GLU A 47 10.02 -9.20 -9.17
CA GLU A 47 10.79 -9.04 -10.41
C GLU A 47 12.26 -9.38 -10.20
N SER A 48 12.91 -8.75 -9.21
CA SER A 48 14.31 -9.00 -8.89
C SER A 48 14.60 -10.48 -8.55
N MET A 49 13.67 -11.14 -7.85
CA MET A 49 13.78 -12.58 -7.58
C MET A 49 13.63 -13.43 -8.84
N ALA A 50 12.71 -13.08 -9.73
CA ALA A 50 12.54 -13.76 -11.00
C ALA A 50 13.81 -13.65 -11.87
N ASP A 51 14.36 -12.45 -12.01
CA ASP A 51 15.62 -12.19 -12.74
C ASP A 51 16.80 -12.98 -12.17
N GLN A 52 16.89 -13.07 -10.84
CA GLN A 52 17.91 -13.88 -10.18
C GLN A 52 17.73 -15.37 -10.49
N ASN A 53 16.49 -15.87 -10.41
CA ASN A 53 16.20 -17.28 -10.69
C ASN A 53 16.49 -17.65 -12.15
N THR A 54 16.18 -16.77 -13.10
CA THR A 54 16.45 -16.96 -14.53
C THR A 54 17.96 -17.05 -14.78
N ARG A 55 18.74 -16.11 -14.23
CA ARG A 55 20.21 -16.13 -14.32
C ARG A 55 20.81 -17.39 -13.71
N LEU A 56 20.37 -17.79 -12.52
CA LEU A 56 20.84 -19.01 -11.87
C LEU A 56 20.53 -20.27 -12.70
N THR A 57 19.35 -20.32 -13.32
CA THR A 57 18.96 -21.45 -14.18
C THR A 57 19.83 -21.51 -15.44
N ARG A 58 20.08 -20.35 -16.08
CA ARG A 58 21.00 -20.23 -17.24
C ARG A 58 22.41 -20.71 -16.88
N GLU A 59 22.95 -20.23 -15.76
CA GLU A 59 24.27 -20.63 -15.26
C GLU A 59 24.35 -22.14 -14.95
N ALA A 60 23.30 -22.71 -14.36
CA ALA A 60 23.24 -24.14 -14.06
C ALA A 60 23.24 -25.00 -15.33
N LEU A 61 22.55 -24.56 -16.39
CA LEU A 61 22.56 -25.25 -17.68
C LEU A 61 23.93 -25.17 -18.35
N HIS A 62 24.61 -24.03 -18.29
CA HIS A 62 25.98 -23.90 -18.77
C HIS A 62 26.94 -24.81 -18.00
N ALA A 63 26.86 -24.84 -16.67
CA ALA A 63 27.66 -25.74 -15.85
C ALA A 63 27.38 -27.22 -16.15
N TYR A 64 26.12 -27.57 -16.46
CA TYR A 64 25.77 -28.91 -16.92
C TYR A 64 26.43 -29.24 -18.26
N PHE A 65 26.38 -28.35 -19.25
CA PHE A 65 27.06 -28.55 -20.52
C PHE A 65 28.58 -28.68 -20.36
N ASP A 66 29.20 -27.86 -19.50
CA ASP A 66 30.62 -27.94 -19.18
C ASP A 66 31.00 -29.31 -18.59
N ALA A 67 30.17 -29.84 -17.68
CA ALA A 67 30.39 -31.15 -17.08
C ALA A 67 30.28 -32.29 -18.10
N VAL A 68 29.30 -32.22 -19.02
CA VAL A 68 29.13 -33.22 -20.08
C VAL A 68 30.29 -33.15 -21.07
N GLU A 69 30.72 -31.95 -21.48
CA GLU A 69 31.87 -31.75 -22.36
C GLU A 69 33.15 -32.33 -21.74
N HIS A 70 33.37 -32.12 -20.43
CA HIS A 70 34.51 -32.69 -19.71
C HIS A 70 34.48 -34.23 -19.59
N ALA A 71 33.29 -34.82 -19.51
CA ALA A 71 33.09 -36.26 -19.41
C ALA A 71 33.14 -36.98 -20.77
N THR A 72 33.10 -36.24 -21.88
CA THR A 72 33.05 -36.80 -23.24
C THR A 72 34.46 -37.04 -23.79
N PRO A 73 34.77 -38.23 -24.35
CA PRO A 73 36.05 -38.50 -24.99
C PRO A 73 36.35 -37.51 -26.12
N ALA A 74 37.61 -37.07 -26.25
CA ALA A 74 38.02 -36.05 -27.22
C ALA A 74 37.80 -36.42 -28.70
N ASP A 75 37.52 -37.70 -28.99
CA ASP A 75 37.19 -38.24 -30.30
C ASP A 75 35.68 -38.26 -30.62
N ALA A 76 34.82 -37.96 -29.64
CA ALA A 76 33.39 -37.79 -29.83
C ALA A 76 33.03 -36.31 -30.00
N GLU A 77 32.87 -35.86 -31.25
CA GLU A 77 32.37 -34.52 -31.56
C GLU A 77 30.89 -34.40 -31.13
N MET A 78 30.63 -33.64 -30.06
CA MET A 78 29.29 -33.17 -29.71
C MET A 78 29.18 -31.68 -30.01
N ASN A 79 28.07 -31.26 -30.64
CA ASN A 79 27.82 -29.87 -31.01
C ASN A 79 27.35 -29.02 -29.81
N MET A 80 28.12 -29.03 -28.71
CA MET A 80 27.76 -28.34 -27.47
C MET A 80 27.70 -26.81 -27.61
N GLY A 81 28.46 -26.23 -28.54
CA GLY A 81 28.41 -24.79 -28.82
C GLY A 81 27.05 -24.35 -29.38
N GLU A 82 26.49 -25.11 -30.31
CA GLU A 82 25.18 -24.82 -30.91
C GLU A 82 24.04 -24.99 -29.88
N MET A 83 24.16 -25.96 -28.96
CA MET A 83 23.20 -26.09 -27.85
C MET A 83 23.30 -24.96 -26.83
N ARG A 84 24.50 -24.46 -26.53
CA ARG A 84 24.69 -23.28 -25.66
C ARG A 84 24.08 -22.04 -26.30
N GLU A 85 24.36 -21.80 -27.58
CA GLU A 85 23.82 -20.66 -28.32
C GLU A 85 22.28 -20.69 -28.38
N LEU A 86 21.70 -21.87 -28.62
CA LEU A 86 20.24 -22.04 -28.56
C LEU A 86 19.69 -21.73 -27.17
N VAL A 87 20.32 -22.23 -26.10
CA VAL A 87 19.89 -21.96 -24.73
C VAL A 87 19.95 -20.46 -24.45
N ASP A 88 21.06 -19.80 -24.79
CA ASP A 88 21.22 -18.37 -24.59
C ASP A 88 20.15 -17.56 -25.34
N GLU A 89 19.87 -17.89 -26.60
CA GLU A 89 18.82 -17.24 -27.40
C GLU A 89 17.43 -17.42 -26.76
N GLN A 90 17.11 -18.60 -26.21
CA GLN A 90 15.84 -18.83 -25.54
C GLN A 90 15.69 -18.02 -24.25
N PHE A 91 16.76 -17.91 -23.45
CA PHE A 91 16.73 -17.10 -22.24
C PHE A 91 16.71 -15.60 -22.56
N ASP A 92 17.42 -15.14 -23.58
CA ASP A 92 17.38 -13.74 -24.01
C ASP A 92 15.97 -13.34 -24.47
N ALA A 93 15.32 -14.19 -25.26
CA ALA A 93 13.92 -13.98 -25.66
C ALA A 93 12.96 -14.00 -24.47
N TYR A 94 13.21 -14.86 -23.48
CA TYR A 94 12.41 -14.90 -22.25
C TYR A 94 12.62 -13.65 -21.40
N ASP A 95 13.86 -13.20 -21.22
CA ASP A 95 14.23 -11.99 -20.46
C ASP A 95 13.56 -10.75 -21.07
N GLU A 96 13.51 -10.64 -22.41
CA GLU A 96 12.83 -9.54 -23.11
C GLU A 96 11.31 -9.52 -22.83
N VAL A 97 10.64 -10.68 -22.99
CA VAL A 97 9.19 -10.79 -22.71
C VAL A 97 8.89 -10.55 -21.23
N GLN A 98 9.75 -11.06 -20.35
CA GLN A 98 9.63 -10.85 -18.91
C GLN A 98 9.76 -9.36 -18.56
N ALA A 99 10.75 -8.65 -19.11
CA ALA A 99 10.96 -7.23 -18.87
C ALA A 99 9.77 -6.39 -19.35
N GLU A 100 9.21 -6.67 -20.54
CA GLU A 100 8.00 -6.01 -21.03
C GLU A 100 6.81 -6.26 -20.08
N THR A 101 6.65 -7.50 -19.63
CA THR A 101 5.57 -7.89 -18.71
C THR A 101 5.68 -7.17 -17.37
N TRP A 102 6.88 -7.12 -16.77
CA TRP A 102 7.11 -6.41 -15.51
C TRP A 102 6.92 -4.91 -15.65
N SER A 103 7.41 -4.31 -16.74
CA SER A 103 7.17 -2.89 -17.03
C SER A 103 5.67 -2.57 -17.07
N ALA A 104 4.87 -3.42 -17.73
CA ALA A 104 3.41 -3.23 -17.78
C ALA A 104 2.74 -3.42 -16.41
N ILE A 105 3.22 -4.37 -15.60
CA ILE A 105 2.74 -4.57 -14.22
C ILE A 105 3.05 -3.34 -13.36
N HIS A 106 4.29 -2.84 -13.40
CA HIS A 106 4.72 -1.67 -12.64
C HIS A 106 3.93 -0.43 -13.01
N GLU A 107 3.74 -0.17 -14.30
CA GLU A 107 2.94 0.95 -14.78
C GLU A 107 1.49 0.85 -14.26
N ALA A 108 0.86 -0.31 -14.41
CA ALA A 108 -0.51 -0.52 -13.94
C ALA A 108 -0.65 -0.39 -12.40
N MET A 109 0.34 -0.87 -11.65
CA MET A 109 0.34 -0.75 -10.19
C MET A 109 0.60 0.69 -9.74
N ALA A 110 1.54 1.41 -10.36
CA ALA A 110 1.84 2.80 -10.06
C ALA A 110 0.64 3.69 -10.35
N GLU A 111 0.02 3.56 -11.54
CA GLU A 111 -1.22 4.28 -11.87
C GLU A 111 -2.35 3.97 -10.89
N GLY A 112 -2.49 2.70 -10.49
CA GLY A 112 -3.49 2.28 -9.51
C GLY A 112 -3.22 2.84 -8.11
N ALA A 113 -1.96 2.88 -7.68
CA ALA A 113 -1.53 3.42 -6.40
C ALA A 113 -1.76 4.94 -6.34
N ASP A 114 -1.33 5.67 -7.36
CA ASP A 114 -1.55 7.12 -7.48
C ASP A 114 -3.05 7.46 -7.46
N GLY A 115 -3.86 6.71 -8.21
CA GLY A 115 -5.31 6.89 -8.23
C GLY A 115 -5.97 6.57 -6.89
N PHE A 116 -5.51 5.54 -6.20
CA PHE A 116 -5.95 5.22 -4.83
C PHE A 116 -5.53 6.31 -3.84
N GLU A 117 -4.31 6.81 -3.93
CA GLU A 117 -3.79 7.84 -3.03
C GLU A 117 -4.63 9.11 -3.12
N GLN A 118 -4.90 9.56 -4.35
CA GLN A 118 -5.77 10.72 -4.61
C GLN A 118 -7.18 10.50 -4.04
N PHE A 119 -7.80 9.35 -4.31
CA PHE A 119 -9.11 9.03 -3.76
C PHE A 119 -9.13 9.00 -2.24
N ALA A 120 -8.09 8.43 -1.63
CA ALA A 120 -7.95 8.32 -0.18
C ALA A 120 -7.80 9.70 0.48
N ASP A 121 -7.08 10.63 -0.14
CA ASP A 121 -6.98 12.02 0.33
C ASP A 121 -8.31 12.75 0.19
N GLU A 122 -8.97 12.66 -0.97
CA GLU A 122 -10.29 13.26 -1.17
C GLU A 122 -11.32 12.72 -0.17
N TYR A 123 -11.24 11.43 0.15
CA TYR A 123 -12.09 10.80 1.15
C TYR A 123 -11.77 11.28 2.57
N ALA A 124 -10.48 11.44 2.91
CA ALA A 124 -10.06 11.98 4.20
C ALA A 124 -10.57 13.41 4.40
N ASP A 125 -10.39 14.28 3.39
CA ASP A 125 -10.89 15.66 3.41
C ASP A 125 -12.41 15.71 3.58
N ALA A 126 -13.16 14.88 2.83
CA ALA A 126 -14.61 14.82 2.95
C ALA A 126 -15.08 14.32 4.33
N VAL A 127 -14.33 13.41 4.94
CA VAL A 127 -14.57 12.95 6.32
C VAL A 127 -14.34 14.09 7.31
N ASP A 128 -13.23 14.81 7.18
CA ASP A 128 -12.90 15.95 8.04
C ASP A 128 -13.97 17.04 7.97
N ASP A 129 -14.36 17.48 6.77
CA ASP A 129 -15.45 18.44 6.56
C ASP A 129 -16.76 18.00 7.22
N SER A 130 -17.05 16.69 7.17
CA SER A 130 -18.24 16.11 7.79
C SER A 130 -18.17 16.13 9.33
N PHE A 131 -16.99 15.85 9.90
CA PHE A 131 -16.75 15.92 11.33
C PHE A 131 -16.83 17.36 11.84
N GLU A 132 -16.23 18.33 11.14
CA GLU A 132 -16.31 19.76 11.48
C GLU A 132 -17.76 20.23 11.48
N THR A 133 -18.52 19.94 10.41
CA THR A 133 -19.94 20.29 10.33
C THR A 133 -20.75 19.68 11.48
N PHE A 134 -20.44 18.44 11.86
CA PHE A 134 -21.11 17.77 12.97
C PHE A 134 -20.76 18.39 14.34
N LEU A 135 -19.49 18.76 14.53
CA LEU A 135 -18.99 19.45 15.72
C LEU A 135 -19.67 20.81 15.89
N ASP A 136 -19.73 21.62 14.83
CA ASP A 136 -20.39 22.93 14.84
C ASP A 136 -21.87 22.81 15.26
N ALA A 137 -22.57 21.80 14.73
CA ALA A 137 -23.95 21.53 15.11
C ALA A 137 -24.08 21.14 16.60
N HIS A 138 -23.15 20.33 17.10
CA HIS A 138 -23.10 19.93 18.51
C HIS A 138 -22.80 21.10 19.44
N GLU A 139 -21.88 22.00 19.07
CA GLU A 139 -21.55 23.21 19.82
C GLU A 139 -22.73 24.16 19.95
N GLN A 140 -23.47 24.35 18.85
CA GLN A 140 -24.69 25.15 18.89
C GLN A 140 -25.75 24.53 19.80
N MET A 141 -25.83 23.19 19.83
CA MET A 141 -26.75 22.47 20.70
C MET A 141 -26.31 22.52 22.17
N GLU A 142 -25.02 22.44 22.46
CA GLU A 142 -24.42 22.62 23.79
C GLU A 142 -24.78 24.00 24.35
N SER A 143 -24.52 25.08 23.58
CA SER A 143 -24.84 26.45 23.99
C SER A 143 -26.31 26.59 24.37
N ASN A 144 -27.21 26.11 23.51
CA ASN A 144 -28.66 26.15 23.77
C ASN A 144 -29.06 25.35 25.03
N ALA A 145 -28.42 24.21 25.27
CA ALA A 145 -28.71 23.35 26.42
C ALA A 145 -28.20 23.95 27.73
N VAL A 146 -27.00 24.53 27.71
CA VAL A 146 -26.41 25.24 28.86
C VAL A 146 -27.26 26.45 29.21
N ASP A 147 -27.62 27.28 28.22
CA ASP A 147 -28.46 28.47 28.42
C ASP A 147 -29.83 28.11 29.01
N ALA A 148 -30.44 27.00 28.58
CA ALA A 148 -31.71 26.53 29.11
C ALA A 148 -31.58 26.03 30.56
N ALA A 149 -30.51 25.32 30.89
CA ALA A 149 -30.24 24.84 32.24
C ALA A 149 -30.01 26.00 33.22
N GLU A 150 -29.26 27.02 32.80
CA GLU A 150 -29.03 28.22 33.60
C GLU A 150 -30.31 29.02 33.85
N GLN A 151 -31.20 29.12 32.85
CA GLN A 151 -32.51 29.78 33.02
C GLN A 151 -33.40 29.06 34.04
N ILE A 152 -33.37 27.72 34.07
CA ILE A 152 -34.12 26.93 35.05
C ILE A 152 -33.56 27.14 36.46
N ASP A 153 -32.24 27.15 36.62
CA ASP A 153 -31.59 27.36 37.92
C ASP A 153 -31.82 28.78 38.47
N GLN A 154 -31.92 29.78 37.59
CA GLN A 154 -32.27 31.17 37.97
C GLN A 154 -33.75 31.38 38.31
N SER A 155 -34.64 30.45 37.92
CA SER A 155 -36.08 30.56 38.13
C SER A 155 -36.64 29.63 39.23
N ALA A 156 -35.77 28.80 39.84
CA ALA A 156 -36.04 27.95 41.00
C ALA A 156 -35.68 28.64 42.33
#